data_AF-A0AAV8QI19-F1
#
_entry.id   AF-A0AAV8QI19-F1
#
_cell.length_a   1.000
_cell.length_b   1.000
_cell.length_c   1.000
_cell.angle_alpha   90.00
_cell.angle_beta   90.00
_cell.angle_gamma   90.00
#
_symmetry.space_group_name_H-M   'P 1'
#
loop_
_entity.id
_entity.type
_entity.pdbx_description
1 polymer ?
#
loop_
_entity_poly.entity_id
_entity_poly.type
_entity_poly.pdbx_seq_one_letter_code
_entity_poly.pdbx_strand_id
1 'polypeptide(L)'
;MARRQLLGPVGTLNKTTPCAACKLLRRRCAQECPFSPYFSPHEPQKFASVHRVFGASNVSKMLMEVPESQRADAANSLVYEANIRLRDPVYGSLGVISTLQQQVQALEAELAAVKAQILKCKYRQTAAAAILPTPHAAAFLISNGVISGAAPRAPASSSSSMFAAAASSSTDYSSITNDNVSLFG
;
A
#
# COMPACT_ATOMS: atom_id res chain seq x y z
N MET A 1 -44.29 13.47 -49.10
CA MET A 1 -42.99 14.16 -48.93
C MET A 1 -41.98 13.14 -48.46
N ALA A 2 -40.87 13.03 -49.20
CA ALA A 2 -40.04 11.84 -49.34
C ALA A 2 -39.22 11.44 -48.10
N ARG A 3 -39.12 10.12 -47.87
CA ARG A 3 -38.05 9.46 -47.14
C ARG A 3 -36.70 9.82 -47.80
N ARG A 4 -35.77 10.40 -47.05
CA ARG A 4 -34.34 10.33 -47.37
C ARG A 4 -33.70 9.25 -46.50
N GLN A 5 -33.63 8.05 -47.08
CA GLN A 5 -32.68 7.03 -46.68
C GLN A 5 -31.28 7.55 -47.05
N LEU A 6 -30.42 7.80 -46.05
CA LEU A 6 -28.98 7.74 -46.26
C LEU A 6 -28.52 6.35 -45.83
N LEU A 7 -28.37 5.49 -46.83
CA LEU A 7 -27.60 4.25 -46.77
C LEU A 7 -26.14 4.60 -46.48
N GLY A 8 -25.75 4.53 -45.20
CA GLY A 8 -24.35 4.30 -44.85
C GLY A 8 -23.98 2.85 -45.22
N PRO A 9 -22.70 2.56 -45.52
CA PRO A 9 -22.28 1.22 -45.89
C PRO A 9 -22.66 0.25 -44.78
N VAL A 10 -23.25 -0.88 -45.18
CA VAL A 10 -23.59 -2.01 -44.32
C VAL A 10 -22.28 -2.56 -43.75
N GLY A 11 -21.84 -1.98 -42.63
CA GLY A 11 -20.90 -2.61 -41.73
C GLY A 11 -21.63 -3.77 -41.08
N THR A 12 -21.13 -4.97 -41.29
CA THR A 12 -21.44 -6.19 -40.55
C THR A 12 -21.89 -5.87 -39.13
N LEU A 13 -23.20 -5.97 -38.88
CA LEU A 13 -23.79 -5.78 -37.57
C LEU A 13 -23.51 -7.06 -36.77
N ASN A 14 -22.24 -7.26 -36.44
CA ASN A 14 -21.87 -8.09 -35.32
C ASN A 14 -22.66 -7.53 -34.14
N LYS A 15 -23.47 -8.35 -33.49
CA LYS A 15 -24.13 -8.00 -32.24
C LYS A 15 -23.04 -7.85 -31.17
N THR A 16 -22.18 -6.85 -31.28
CA THR A 16 -21.25 -6.44 -30.23
C THR A 16 -22.11 -5.85 -29.14
N THR A 17 -22.19 -6.58 -28.02
CA THR A 17 -22.79 -6.09 -26.79
C THR A 17 -22.25 -4.69 -26.52
N PRO A 18 -23.10 -3.65 -26.44
CA PRO A 18 -22.61 -2.29 -26.26
C PRO A 18 -21.84 -2.19 -24.94
N CYS A 19 -20.71 -1.48 -24.94
CA CYS A 19 -19.97 -1.22 -23.71
C CYS A 19 -20.85 -0.50 -22.66
N ALA A 20 -20.45 -0.52 -21.39
CA ALA A 20 -21.24 0.09 -20.31
C ALA A 20 -21.55 1.57 -20.59
N ALA A 21 -20.60 2.31 -21.19
CA ALA A 21 -20.80 3.70 -21.57
C ALA A 21 -21.90 3.89 -22.61
N CYS A 22 -21.81 3.18 -23.73
CA CYS A 22 -22.78 3.29 -24.81
C CYS A 22 -24.16 2.81 -24.37
N LYS A 23 -24.22 1.77 -23.52
CA LYS A 23 -25.46 1.30 -22.90
C LYS A 23 -26.10 2.37 -22.01
N LEU A 24 -25.34 3.01 -21.12
CA LEU A 24 -25.84 4.08 -20.25
C LEU A 24 -26.29 5.33 -21.03
N LEU A 25 -25.50 5.72 -22.04
CA LEU A 25 -25.76 6.89 -22.90
C LEU A 25 -26.80 6.63 -24.00
N ARG A 26 -27.37 5.41 -24.07
CA ARG A 26 -28.39 5.02 -25.05
C ARG A 26 -28.00 5.28 -26.51
N ARG A 27 -26.72 5.05 -26.86
CA ARG A 27 -26.18 5.23 -28.21
C ARG A 27 -25.53 3.96 -28.75
N ARG A 28 -25.34 3.88 -30.07
CA ARG A 28 -24.64 2.75 -30.72
C ARG A 28 -23.17 2.72 -30.30
N CYS A 29 -22.66 1.53 -29.96
CA CYS A 29 -21.24 1.31 -29.73
C CYS A 29 -20.53 1.08 -31.09
N ALA A 30 -19.70 2.03 -31.50
CA ALA A 30 -18.86 1.89 -32.70
C ALA A 30 -17.70 0.90 -32.46
N GLN A 31 -17.05 0.45 -33.54
CA GLN A 31 -15.85 -0.40 -33.45
C GLN A 31 -14.73 0.34 -32.70
N GLU A 32 -14.46 1.59 -33.09
CA GLU A 32 -13.48 2.47 -32.43
C GLU A 32 -14.11 3.29 -31.29
N CYS A 33 -14.85 2.64 -30.39
CA CYS A 33 -15.44 3.34 -29.25
C CYS A 33 -14.37 3.63 -28.18
N PRO A 34 -14.13 4.91 -27.79
CA PRO A 34 -13.08 5.27 -26.84
C PRO A 34 -13.30 4.72 -25.42
N PHE A 35 -14.52 4.25 -25.13
CA PHE A 35 -14.88 3.68 -23.83
C PHE A 35 -14.87 2.16 -23.80
N SER A 36 -14.96 1.50 -24.98
CA SER A 36 -15.19 0.05 -25.04
C SER A 36 -14.06 -0.77 -24.40
N PRO A 37 -12.77 -0.44 -24.58
CA PRO A 37 -11.69 -1.20 -23.97
C PRO A 37 -11.67 -1.14 -22.43
N TYR A 38 -12.23 -0.09 -21.82
CA TYR A 38 -12.07 0.20 -20.39
C TYR A 38 -13.36 0.01 -19.58
N PHE A 39 -14.53 0.08 -20.22
CA PHE A 39 -15.84 0.01 -19.55
C PHE A 39 -16.67 -1.18 -20.05
N SER A 40 -16.37 -2.35 -19.48
CA SER A 40 -17.06 -3.60 -19.79
C SER A 40 -18.56 -3.53 -19.52
N PRO A 41 -19.42 -4.14 -20.37
CA PRO A 41 -20.87 -4.22 -20.12
C PRO A 41 -21.23 -4.98 -18.84
N HIS A 42 -20.32 -5.81 -18.31
CA HIS A 42 -20.52 -6.56 -17.07
C HIS A 42 -20.34 -5.70 -15.80
N GLU A 43 -19.73 -4.52 -15.93
CA GLU A 43 -19.44 -3.62 -14.82
C GLU A 43 -20.06 -2.22 -15.05
N PRO A 44 -21.39 -2.11 -15.23
CA PRO A 44 -22.04 -0.85 -15.59
C PRO A 44 -21.84 0.26 -14.54
N GLN A 45 -21.62 -0.12 -13.28
CA GLN A 45 -21.41 0.81 -12.18
C GLN A 45 -20.13 1.63 -12.35
N LYS A 46 -19.06 1.05 -12.93
CA LYS A 46 -17.81 1.78 -13.19
C LYS A 46 -18.05 3.01 -14.04
N PHE A 47 -18.78 2.84 -15.16
CA PHE A 47 -19.09 3.98 -16.03
C PHE A 47 -20.12 4.92 -15.40
N ALA A 48 -21.11 4.40 -14.67
CA ALA A 48 -22.10 5.23 -13.99
C ALA A 48 -21.45 6.20 -12.98
N SER A 49 -20.49 5.73 -12.19
CA SER A 49 -19.76 6.57 -11.23
C SER A 49 -18.97 7.67 -11.91
N VAL A 50 -18.12 7.33 -12.89
CA VAL A 50 -17.29 8.34 -13.59
C VAL A 50 -18.15 9.31 -14.39
N HIS A 51 -19.26 8.84 -14.97
CA HIS A 51 -20.19 9.70 -15.69
C HIS A 51 -20.84 10.73 -14.76
N ARG A 52 -21.19 10.31 -13.53
CA ARG A 52 -21.80 11.20 -12.54
C ARG A 52 -20.85 12.26 -12.00
N VAL A 53 -19.56 11.93 -11.82
CA VAL A 53 -18.58 12.84 -11.22
C VAL A 53 -17.88 13.71 -12.27
N PHE A 54 -17.42 13.11 -13.36
CA PHE A 54 -16.61 13.80 -14.38
C PHE A 54 -17.39 14.14 -15.63
N GLY A 55 -18.42 13.36 -15.97
CA GLY A 55 -19.16 13.48 -17.23
C GLY A 55 -18.49 12.77 -18.40
N ALA A 56 -19.29 12.22 -19.32
CA ALA A 56 -18.78 11.39 -20.41
C ALA A 56 -17.77 12.12 -21.32
N SER A 57 -18.06 13.38 -21.66
CA SER A 57 -17.19 14.17 -22.54
C SER A 57 -15.81 14.42 -21.93
N ASN A 58 -15.76 14.71 -20.63
CA ASN A 58 -14.48 14.95 -19.94
C ASN A 58 -13.70 13.64 -19.79
N VAL A 59 -14.36 12.54 -19.43
CA VAL A 59 -13.71 11.21 -19.38
C VAL A 59 -13.12 10.85 -20.74
N SER A 60 -13.84 11.09 -21.84
CA SER A 60 -13.31 10.86 -23.19
C SER A 60 -12.07 11.71 -23.47
N LYS A 61 -12.07 12.99 -23.11
CA LYS A 61 -10.93 13.89 -23.32
C LYS A 61 -9.71 13.44 -22.51
N MET A 62 -9.88 13.21 -21.20
CA MET A 62 -8.82 12.77 -20.30
C MET A 62 -8.18 11.46 -20.77
N LEU A 63 -8.99 10.49 -21.23
CA LEU A 63 -8.45 9.24 -21.78
C LEU A 63 -7.67 9.47 -23.08
N MET A 64 -8.08 10.41 -23.93
CA MET A 64 -7.36 10.68 -25.19
C MET A 64 -6.08 11.49 -24.99
N GLU A 65 -5.98 12.27 -23.92
CA GLU A 65 -4.76 13.02 -23.52
C GLU A 65 -3.65 12.11 -22.97
N VAL A 66 -4.02 10.91 -22.49
CA VAL A 66 -3.09 9.91 -21.96
C VAL A 66 -2.62 8.95 -23.07
N PRO A 67 -1.32 8.55 -23.10
CA PRO A 67 -0.81 7.52 -24.01
C PRO A 67 -1.62 6.22 -23.88
N GLU A 68 -1.84 5.53 -25.01
CA GLU A 68 -2.72 4.35 -25.06
C GLU A 68 -2.37 3.27 -24.03
N SER A 69 -1.08 3.06 -23.78
CA SER A 69 -0.56 2.10 -22.79
C SER A 69 -1.01 2.39 -21.35
N GLN A 70 -1.32 3.64 -21.01
CA GLN A 70 -1.70 4.08 -19.67
C GLN A 70 -3.20 4.34 -19.52
N ARG A 71 -3.97 4.27 -20.61
CA ARG A 71 -5.41 4.59 -20.58
C ARG A 71 -6.22 3.65 -19.70
N ALA A 72 -5.81 2.38 -19.61
CA ALA A 72 -6.45 1.43 -18.70
C ALA A 72 -6.30 1.85 -17.23
N ASP A 73 -5.08 2.23 -16.83
CA ASP A 73 -4.80 2.71 -15.49
C ASP A 73 -5.49 4.05 -15.22
N ALA A 74 -5.47 4.98 -16.17
CA ALA A 74 -6.21 6.24 -16.06
C ALA A 74 -7.72 6.00 -15.87
N ALA A 75 -8.32 5.08 -16.63
CA ALA A 75 -9.73 4.73 -16.45
C ALA A 75 -10.01 4.14 -15.05
N ASN A 76 -9.13 3.28 -14.54
CA ASN A 76 -9.24 2.72 -13.20
C ASN A 76 -9.12 3.80 -12.11
N SER A 77 -8.18 4.74 -12.24
CA SER A 77 -8.02 5.88 -11.33
C SER A 77 -9.25 6.77 -11.33
N LEU A 78 -9.81 7.10 -12.50
CA LEU A 78 -11.06 7.86 -12.60
C LEU A 78 -12.22 7.13 -11.91
N VAL A 79 -12.33 5.82 -12.08
CA VAL A 79 -13.36 5.01 -11.40
C VAL A 79 -13.18 5.06 -9.89
N TYR A 80 -11.95 4.91 -9.40
CA TYR A 80 -11.64 5.01 -7.97
C TYR A 80 -12.03 6.37 -7.41
N GLU A 81 -11.52 7.46 -8.01
CA GLU A 81 -11.80 8.83 -7.56
C GLU A 81 -13.29 9.15 -7.61
N ALA A 82 -14.00 8.73 -8.66
CA ALA A 82 -15.44 8.92 -8.76
C ALA A 82 -16.17 8.20 -7.63
N ASN A 83 -15.82 6.95 -7.34
CA ASN A 83 -16.45 6.20 -6.25
C ASN A 83 -16.21 6.85 -4.90
N ILE A 84 -14.99 7.32 -4.62
CA ILE A 84 -14.69 8.01 -3.37
C ILE A 84 -15.44 9.33 -3.28
N ARG A 85 -15.48 10.14 -4.35
CA ARG A 85 -16.24 11.41 -4.37
C ARG A 85 -17.75 11.21 -4.20
N LEU A 86 -18.29 10.08 -4.64
CA LEU A 86 -19.69 9.74 -4.42
C LEU A 86 -19.99 9.34 -2.97
N ARG A 87 -19.02 8.74 -2.26
CA ARG A 87 -19.12 8.39 -0.84
C ARG A 87 -18.88 9.59 0.07
N ASP A 88 -17.90 10.43 -0.28
CA ASP A 88 -17.57 11.69 0.39
C ASP A 88 -17.63 12.85 -0.62
N PRO A 89 -18.80 13.52 -0.72
CA PRO A 89 -18.98 14.65 -1.62
C PRO A 89 -18.19 15.90 -1.23
N VAL A 90 -17.66 15.98 0.00
CA VAL A 90 -16.95 17.16 0.51
C VAL A 90 -15.47 17.03 0.18
N TYR A 91 -14.80 16.01 0.71
CA TYR A 91 -13.34 15.86 0.58
C TYR A 91 -12.93 14.83 -0.48
N GLY A 92 -13.72 13.79 -0.72
CA GLY A 92 -13.42 12.77 -1.72
C GLY A 92 -12.04 12.14 -1.50
N SER A 93 -11.21 12.07 -2.56
CA SER A 93 -9.85 11.52 -2.47
C SER A 93 -8.93 12.34 -1.55
N LEU A 94 -9.19 13.62 -1.34
CA LEU A 94 -8.42 14.45 -0.41
C LEU A 94 -8.56 13.96 1.04
N GLY A 95 -9.76 13.52 1.44
CA GLY A 95 -9.99 12.97 2.78
C GLY A 95 -9.18 11.69 3.03
N VAL A 96 -9.09 10.84 2.01
CA VAL A 96 -8.23 9.63 2.03
C VAL A 96 -6.76 10.02 2.19
N ILE A 97 -6.28 10.99 1.42
CA ILE A 97 -4.90 11.49 1.50
C ILE A 97 -4.60 12.04 2.90
N SER A 98 -5.46 12.90 3.43
CA SER A 98 -5.26 13.50 4.76
C SER A 98 -5.22 12.45 5.87
N THR A 99 -6.10 11.43 5.79
CA THR A 99 -6.13 10.34 6.77
C THR A 99 -4.84 9.52 6.72
N LEU A 100 -4.37 9.16 5.51
CA LEU A 100 -3.12 8.44 5.33
C LEU A 100 -1.91 9.25 5.83
N GLN A 101 -1.88 10.54 5.57
CA GLN A 101 -0.82 11.43 6.07
C GLN A 101 -0.78 11.48 7.60
N GLN A 102 -1.95 11.56 8.27
CA GLN A 102 -2.03 11.50 9.73
C GLN A 102 -1.54 10.15 10.26
N GLN A 103 -1.88 9.05 9.59
CA GLN A 103 -1.42 7.71 9.98
C GLN A 103 0.10 7.56 9.87
N VAL A 104 0.69 8.07 8.78
CA VAL A 104 2.15 8.09 8.61
C VAL A 104 2.80 8.87 9.75
N GLN A 105 2.31 10.06 10.06
CA GLN A 105 2.84 10.88 11.16
C GLN A 105 2.72 10.19 12.52
N ALA A 106 1.59 9.54 12.79
CA ALA A 106 1.39 8.80 14.03
C ALA A 106 2.38 7.63 14.17
N LEU A 107 2.57 6.86 13.10
CA LEU A 107 3.52 5.74 13.07
C LEU A 107 4.98 6.22 13.20
N GLU A 108 5.34 7.32 12.56
CA GLU A 108 6.66 7.92 12.71
C GLU A 108 6.93 8.39 14.15
N ALA A 109 5.93 8.97 14.81
CA ALA A 109 6.02 9.40 16.20
C ALA A 109 6.18 8.19 17.15
N GLU A 110 5.42 7.11 16.93
CA GLU A 110 5.54 5.87 17.71
C GLU A 110 6.94 5.25 17.54
N LEU A 111 7.41 5.17 16.31
CA LEU A 111 8.73 4.66 15.98
C LEU A 111 9.83 5.50 16.67
N ALA A 112 9.71 6.82 16.64
CA ALA A 112 10.63 7.72 17.34
C ALA A 112 10.62 7.51 18.86
N ALA A 113 9.44 7.33 19.46
CA ALA A 113 9.30 7.06 20.88
C ALA A 113 9.97 5.73 21.28
N VAL A 114 9.74 4.66 20.52
CA VAL A 114 10.37 3.34 20.76
C VAL A 114 11.89 3.44 20.63
N LYS A 115 12.41 4.12 19.60
CA LYS A 115 13.85 4.35 19.45
C LYS A 115 14.44 5.10 20.65
N ALA A 116 13.76 6.13 21.14
CA ALA A 116 14.20 6.88 22.32
C ALA A 116 14.21 6.01 23.59
N GLN A 117 13.20 5.14 23.76
CA GLN A 117 13.16 4.18 24.87
C GLN A 117 14.32 3.17 24.81
N ILE A 118 14.65 2.65 23.63
CA ILE A 118 15.79 1.73 23.44
C ILE A 118 17.09 2.42 23.85
N LEU A 119 17.32 3.65 23.40
CA LEU A 119 18.53 4.41 23.77
C LEU A 119 18.61 4.64 25.29
N LYS A 120 17.49 4.99 25.92
CA LYS A 120 17.39 5.16 27.38
C LYS A 120 17.71 3.87 28.13
N CYS A 121 17.20 2.73 27.67
CA CYS A 121 17.49 1.42 28.27
C CYS A 121 18.97 1.05 28.12
N LYS A 122 19.57 1.27 26.94
CA LYS A 122 21.00 1.03 26.71
C LYS A 122 21.88 1.89 27.61
N TYR A 123 21.57 3.18 27.73
CA TYR A 123 22.31 4.09 28.62
C TYR A 123 22.20 3.69 30.09
N ARG A 124 21.01 3.27 30.55
CA ARG A 124 20.82 2.76 31.91
C ARG A 124 21.63 1.49 32.18
N GLN A 125 21.70 0.57 31.22
CA GLN A 125 22.51 -0.65 31.33
C GLN A 125 24.01 -0.33 31.44
N THR A 126 24.53 0.59 30.61
CA THR A 126 25.94 1.00 30.69
C THR A 126 26.26 1.75 31.97
N ALA A 127 25.36 2.63 32.43
CA ALA A 127 25.55 3.35 33.70
C ALA A 127 25.52 2.41 34.91
N ALA A 128 24.62 1.42 34.94
CA ALA A 128 24.57 0.42 36.00
C ALA A 128 25.82 -0.48 36.03
N ALA A 129 26.36 -0.84 34.86
CA ALA A 129 27.61 -1.60 34.77
C ALA A 129 28.84 -0.82 35.25
N ALA A 130 28.82 0.52 35.16
CA ALA A 130 29.91 1.38 35.62
C ALA A 130 29.91 1.66 37.13
N ILE A 131 28.81 1.36 37.84
CA ILE A 131 28.64 1.68 39.28
C ILE A 131 28.91 0.47 40.18
N LEU A 132 29.25 -0.72 39.67
CA LEU A 132 29.72 -1.80 40.54
C LEU A 132 31.09 -1.41 41.14
N PRO A 133 31.21 -1.17 42.47
CA PRO A 133 32.51 -1.14 43.09
C PRO A 133 33.01 -2.58 43.09
N THR A 134 34.19 -2.82 42.54
CA THR A 134 34.98 -4.01 42.84
C THR A 134 35.00 -4.20 44.38
N PRO A 135 34.36 -5.25 44.94
CA PRO A 135 34.58 -5.54 46.34
C PRO A 135 35.93 -6.25 46.44
N HIS A 136 36.91 -5.47 46.86
CA HIS A 136 38.02 -5.81 47.74
C HIS A 136 38.44 -7.30 47.83
N ALA A 137 39.69 -7.53 47.43
CA ALA A 137 40.65 -8.50 47.98
C ALA A 137 40.17 -9.91 48.38
N ALA A 138 40.68 -10.91 47.65
CA ALA A 138 41.30 -12.05 48.32
C ALA A 138 42.80 -12.03 47.98
N ALA A 139 43.55 -11.26 48.78
CA ALA A 139 44.98 -11.46 48.91
C ALA A 139 45.20 -12.77 49.67
N PHE A 140 45.99 -13.69 49.11
CA PHE A 140 46.87 -14.56 49.89
C PHE A 140 48.08 -14.93 49.02
N LEU A 141 49.23 -14.33 49.34
CA LEU A 141 50.53 -14.69 48.83
C LEU A 141 51.15 -15.78 49.74
N ILE A 142 51.63 -16.86 49.10
CA ILE A 142 52.83 -17.68 49.37
C ILE A 142 52.93 -18.39 50.75
N SER A 143 52.90 -19.75 50.76
CA SER A 143 54.10 -20.61 50.85
C SER A 143 53.77 -22.09 51.17
N ASN A 144 54.33 -22.98 50.33
CA ASN A 144 54.75 -24.37 50.53
C ASN A 144 54.01 -25.32 51.50
N GLY A 145 53.48 -26.43 50.95
CA GLY A 145 53.17 -27.66 51.69
C GLY A 145 52.31 -28.64 50.88
N VAL A 146 52.89 -29.79 50.54
CA VAL A 146 52.41 -30.87 49.66
C VAL A 146 51.02 -31.46 50.03
N ILE A 147 50.22 -31.86 49.01
CA ILE A 147 49.53 -33.17 48.81
C ILE A 147 48.12 -33.05 48.18
N SER A 148 47.99 -33.70 47.02
CA SER A 148 46.83 -34.35 46.37
C SER A 148 45.46 -33.67 46.25
N GLY A 149 44.96 -33.71 45.01
CA GLY A 149 43.63 -34.28 44.76
C GLY A 149 42.67 -33.42 43.93
N ALA A 150 42.40 -33.90 42.72
CA ALA A 150 41.18 -33.68 41.92
C ALA A 150 40.88 -32.26 41.41
N ALA A 151 41.05 -32.09 40.09
CA ALA A 151 40.55 -30.96 39.31
C ALA A 151 39.01 -30.96 39.23
N PRO A 152 38.35 -29.79 39.35
CA PRO A 152 37.00 -29.60 38.83
C PRO A 152 37.02 -28.87 37.48
N ARG A 153 36.25 -29.44 36.54
CA ARG A 153 35.92 -28.92 35.20
C ARG A 153 35.27 -27.53 35.27
N ALA A 154 35.69 -26.67 34.33
CA ALA A 154 34.96 -25.46 33.96
C ALA A 154 33.64 -25.79 33.24
N PRO A 155 32.56 -25.02 33.43
CA PRO A 155 31.42 -25.03 32.52
C PRO A 155 31.70 -24.09 31.32
N ALA A 156 31.78 -24.67 30.13
CA ALA A 156 31.72 -23.92 28.88
C ALA A 156 30.29 -23.36 28.72
N SER A 157 30.15 -22.04 28.76
CA SER A 157 28.92 -21.33 28.39
C SER A 157 29.02 -20.92 26.92
N SER A 158 28.52 -21.79 26.05
CA SER A 158 28.33 -21.51 24.62
C SER A 158 27.21 -20.46 24.45
N SER A 159 27.59 -19.20 24.26
CA SER A 159 26.67 -18.15 23.84
C SER A 159 26.74 -18.00 22.32
N SER A 160 26.00 -18.84 21.60
CA SER A 160 25.77 -18.67 20.16
C SER A 160 24.67 -17.64 19.94
N SER A 161 25.03 -16.37 19.78
CA SER A 161 24.12 -15.36 19.21
C SER A 161 24.39 -15.25 17.71
N MET A 162 23.67 -16.03 16.91
CA MET A 162 23.60 -15.82 15.47
C MET A 162 22.79 -14.55 15.22
N PHE A 163 23.44 -13.50 14.71
CA PHE A 163 22.73 -12.40 14.07
C PHE A 163 22.19 -12.91 12.73
N ALA A 164 20.91 -13.25 12.68
CA ALA A 164 20.19 -13.36 11.42
C ALA A 164 19.90 -11.93 10.93
N ALA A 165 20.73 -11.43 10.03
CA ALA A 165 20.38 -10.30 9.19
C ALA A 165 19.26 -10.77 8.25
N ALA A 166 18.00 -10.51 8.62
CA ALA A 166 16.90 -10.61 7.69
C ALA A 166 17.11 -9.54 6.62
N ALA A 167 17.35 -10.00 5.40
CA ALA A 167 17.43 -9.19 4.21
C ALA A 167 16.20 -8.28 4.12
N SER A 168 16.45 -7.02 3.77
CA SER A 168 15.44 -6.05 3.37
C SER A 168 14.63 -6.62 2.22
N SER A 169 13.46 -7.18 2.50
CA SER A 169 12.45 -7.42 1.47
C SER A 169 11.84 -6.08 1.12
N SER A 170 12.02 -5.67 -0.13
CA SER A 170 11.28 -4.60 -0.77
C SER A 170 9.81 -4.68 -0.39
N THR A 171 9.30 -3.65 0.27
CA THR A 171 7.85 -3.48 0.43
C THR A 171 7.28 -3.24 -0.97
N ASP A 172 6.81 -4.30 -1.62
CA ASP A 172 5.96 -4.20 -2.79
C ASP A 172 4.67 -3.50 -2.36
N TYR A 173 4.59 -2.21 -2.65
CA TYR A 173 3.41 -1.36 -2.42
C TYR A 173 2.20 -1.77 -3.29
N SER A 174 2.37 -2.76 -4.16
CA SER A 174 1.45 -3.14 -5.24
C SER A 174 0.30 -4.07 -4.82
N SER A 175 -0.03 -4.17 -3.53
CA SER A 175 -1.13 -5.02 -3.07
C SER A 175 -1.94 -4.38 -1.96
N ILE A 176 -2.33 -3.12 -2.14
CA ILE A 176 -3.51 -2.59 -1.44
C ILE A 176 -4.74 -3.19 -2.14
N THR A 177 -5.08 -4.43 -1.78
CA THR A 177 -6.40 -4.98 -2.09
C THR A 177 -7.44 -4.18 -1.31
N ASN A 178 -8.59 -3.99 -1.95
CA ASN A 178 -9.73 -3.17 -1.50
C ASN A 178 -10.36 -3.61 -0.17
N ASP A 179 -9.84 -4.64 0.49
CA ASP A 179 -10.44 -5.27 1.66
C ASP A 179 -10.16 -4.52 2.97
N ASN A 180 -9.21 -3.58 2.99
CA ASN A 180 -8.94 -2.74 4.18
C ASN A 180 -9.71 -1.41 4.22
N VAL A 181 -10.61 -1.14 3.26
CA VAL A 181 -11.51 0.03 3.31
C VAL A 181 -12.88 -0.35 3.87
N SER A 182 -12.86 -1.07 5.00
CA SER A 182 -14.07 -1.51 5.71
C SER A 182 -13.99 -1.21 7.19
N LEU A 183 -13.50 -0.03 7.63
CA LEU A 183 -13.46 0.22 9.08
C LEU A 183 -13.32 1.67 9.55
N PHE A 184 -14.07 2.66 9.05
CA PHE A 184 -14.17 3.94 9.80
C PHE A 184 -15.57 4.54 9.65
N GLY A 185 -16.48 4.00 10.48
CA GLY A 185 -17.61 4.74 11.03
C GLY A 185 -17.31 5.15 12.46
#